data_AF-A0A952RFG1-F1
#
_entry.id   AF-A0A952RFG1-F1
#
_cell.length_a   1.000
_cell.length_b   1.000
_cell.length_c   1.000
_cell.angle_alpha   90.00
_cell.angle_beta   90.00
_cell.angle_gamma   90.00
#
_symmetry.space_group_name_H-M   'P 1'
#
loop_
_entity.id
_entity.type
_entity.pdbx_description
1 polymer ?
#
loop_
_entity_poly.entity_id
_entity_poly.type
_entity_poly.pdbx_seq_one_letter_code
_entity_poly.pdbx_strand_id
1 'polypeptide(L)'
;MRYGLASAAVLGLAMFFACTEDESPPAAQPDGGNASSSSSSSGDLTPPADDDDDGEPSDAGPIDAGVPFKAYDVNHVLSTGQSLSVGARGTPPLSTTQPFANLKLEADAFAPLVETTVETMSSAFANLVTQIAADEAKLGDHDLLVTVHGVGGFSYAQLKKGTTPYANGVAQVKIAADLAKSLGKTHVVRAVTNVHGETDHNLKSLTYQADITEWQADYEADVKAITGQSEPIPMLHTQMSSFTKLGGAGGSAVSRIPIDQLAVHVASNGKSVLVGPKYHLPYVSDGVHLTNEGYRHMGEDYAKVYRRIVLEGKRWEPLRPIAVTRAGKTITVKFLVPSPPLVLDDVTVQNPADYGFEIAQDGAPPPNIESVDVTAPDTVTLLLAAEPTGQNRRLRYAFTGTPAANGGPTTGARGNLRDSDATKSRAGYNLWNWCVHFDEALP
;
A
#
# COMPACT_ATOMS: atom_id res chain seq x y z
N MET A 1 1.02 -4.63 63.20
CA MET A 1 1.51 -5.41 62.05
C MET A 1 0.70 -5.05 60.82
N ARG A 2 1.28 -4.25 59.92
CA ARG A 2 0.73 -3.94 58.61
C ARG A 2 1.87 -4.14 57.61
N TYR A 3 1.72 -5.10 56.70
CA TYR A 3 2.61 -5.28 55.56
C TYR A 3 1.97 -4.62 54.35
N GLY A 4 2.73 -3.73 53.69
CA GLY A 4 2.38 -3.17 52.39
C GLY A 4 2.86 -4.09 51.27
N LEU A 5 2.12 -4.08 50.15
CA LEU A 5 2.60 -4.59 48.87
C LEU A 5 2.61 -3.43 47.88
N ALA A 6 3.77 -3.23 47.28
CA ALA A 6 4.04 -2.29 46.21
C ALA A 6 3.61 -2.90 44.85
N SER A 7 2.96 -2.10 44.01
CA SER A 7 2.75 -2.39 42.59
C SER A 7 4.02 -2.09 41.81
N ALA A 8 4.50 -3.08 41.05
CA ALA A 8 5.60 -2.92 40.10
C ALA A 8 5.01 -2.56 38.72
N ALA A 9 5.34 -1.36 38.24
CA ALA A 9 5.11 -0.94 36.86
C ALA A 9 6.22 -1.54 35.97
N VAL A 10 5.84 -2.28 34.94
CA VAL A 10 6.75 -2.77 33.90
C VAL A 10 6.83 -1.68 32.82
N LEU A 11 7.94 -0.92 32.85
CA LEU A 11 8.32 0.03 31.82
C LEU A 11 9.06 -0.76 30.71
N GLY A 12 8.44 -0.90 29.54
CA GLY A 12 9.10 -1.47 28.36
C GLY A 12 10.11 -0.48 27.79
N LEU A 13 11.39 -0.65 28.13
CA LEU A 13 12.50 0.15 27.60
C LEU A 13 12.92 -0.41 26.24
N ALA A 14 12.71 0.36 25.17
CA ALA A 14 13.25 0.08 23.85
C ALA A 14 14.78 0.25 23.88
N MET A 15 15.53 -0.86 23.83
CA MET A 15 16.97 -0.82 23.64
C MET A 15 17.31 -0.56 22.17
N PHE A 16 17.93 0.59 21.90
CA PHE A 16 18.65 0.86 20.66
C PHE A 16 19.96 0.05 20.69
N PHE A 17 20.10 -0.92 19.80
CA PHE A 17 21.42 -1.49 19.48
C PHE A 17 22.06 -0.67 18.36
N ALA A 18 23.15 -0.01 18.71
CA ALA A 18 24.09 0.60 17.77
C ALA A 18 24.89 -0.53 17.08
N CYS A 19 25.01 -0.47 15.76
CA CYS A 19 25.88 -1.35 14.99
C CYS A 19 27.35 -0.97 15.23
N THR A 20 28.17 -1.96 15.59
CA THR A 20 29.63 -1.92 15.42
C THR A 20 30.09 -3.20 14.73
N GLU A 21 31.24 -3.06 14.07
CA GLU A 21 31.72 -3.77 12.88
C GLU A 21 32.22 -5.21 13.09
N ASP A 22 32.37 -5.87 11.94
CA ASP A 22 33.31 -6.93 11.56
C ASP A 22 33.15 -8.34 12.19
N GLU A 23 32.70 -9.28 11.36
CA GLU A 23 33.40 -10.56 11.17
C GLU A 23 32.92 -11.26 9.88
N SER A 24 33.88 -11.62 9.02
CA SER A 24 33.66 -12.34 7.76
C SER A 24 33.37 -13.83 8.00
N PRO A 25 32.43 -14.48 7.29
CA PRO A 25 32.32 -15.95 7.33
C PRO A 25 33.19 -16.61 6.25
N PRO A 26 33.73 -17.83 6.52
CA PRO A 26 34.63 -18.54 5.62
C PRO A 26 33.90 -19.28 4.49
N ALA A 27 34.66 -19.52 3.41
CA ALA A 27 34.27 -20.22 2.20
C ALA A 27 33.98 -21.72 2.42
N ALA A 28 33.02 -22.26 1.65
CA ALA A 28 32.89 -23.69 1.40
C ALA A 28 32.75 -23.93 -0.11
N GLN A 29 33.66 -24.73 -0.65
CA GLN A 29 33.70 -25.23 -2.03
C GLN A 29 32.92 -26.58 -2.15
N PRO A 30 32.71 -27.10 -3.37
CA PRO A 30 31.51 -27.82 -3.77
C PRO A 30 31.64 -29.34 -3.64
N ASP A 31 30.51 -30.03 -3.61
CA ASP A 31 30.47 -31.46 -3.94
C ASP A 31 29.46 -31.71 -5.06
N GLY A 32 29.98 -32.42 -6.08
CA GLY A 32 29.25 -32.83 -7.27
C GLY A 32 28.48 -34.13 -7.07
N GLY A 33 27.48 -34.32 -7.91
CA GLY A 33 26.73 -35.56 -8.02
C GLY A 33 25.96 -35.58 -9.33
N ASN A 34 26.63 -36.05 -10.38
CA ASN A 34 26.08 -36.28 -11.70
C ASN A 34 25.26 -37.60 -11.69
N ALA A 35 24.03 -37.57 -12.20
CA ALA A 35 23.35 -38.77 -12.70
C ALA A 35 22.37 -38.38 -13.82
N SER A 36 22.77 -38.70 -15.04
CA SER A 36 21.97 -38.63 -16.25
C SER A 36 20.97 -39.79 -16.33
N SER A 37 19.74 -39.53 -16.76
CA SER A 37 19.01 -40.46 -17.64
C SER A 37 17.96 -39.71 -18.45
N SER A 38 18.11 -39.82 -19.76
CA SER A 38 17.24 -39.35 -20.83
C SER A 38 15.92 -40.14 -20.94
N SER A 39 14.81 -39.47 -21.21
CA SER A 39 13.78 -39.99 -22.13
C SER A 39 12.92 -38.85 -22.68
N SER A 40 12.95 -38.74 -24.00
CA SER A 40 12.10 -37.93 -24.86
C SER A 40 10.66 -38.44 -24.90
N SER A 41 9.69 -37.52 -24.89
CA SER A 41 8.48 -37.67 -25.71
C SER A 41 7.89 -36.30 -26.04
N SER A 42 8.01 -35.95 -27.31
CA SER A 42 7.26 -34.94 -28.03
C SER A 42 5.75 -35.20 -27.95
N GLY A 43 5.01 -34.21 -27.45
CA GLY A 43 3.54 -34.14 -27.49
C GLY A 43 3.13 -32.89 -28.27
N ASP A 44 2.77 -33.12 -29.51
CA ASP A 44 2.13 -32.23 -30.47
C ASP A 44 0.81 -31.66 -29.91
N LEU A 45 0.66 -30.33 -29.89
CA LEU A 45 -0.64 -29.67 -29.73
C LEU A 45 -0.69 -28.47 -30.67
N THR A 46 -1.43 -28.67 -31.75
CA THR A 46 -1.91 -27.66 -32.69
C THR A 46 -2.67 -26.54 -31.98
N PRO A 47 -2.55 -25.28 -32.44
CA PRO A 47 -3.33 -24.17 -31.89
C PRO A 47 -4.74 -24.17 -32.50
N PRO A 48 -5.82 -23.94 -31.73
CA PRO A 48 -7.09 -23.60 -32.32
C PRO A 48 -7.16 -22.10 -32.65
N ALA A 49 -7.69 -21.89 -33.85
CA ALA A 49 -8.19 -20.71 -34.53
C ALA A 49 -8.40 -19.40 -33.75
N ASP A 50 -8.07 -18.33 -34.49
CA ASP A 50 -8.49 -16.94 -34.31
C ASP A 50 -10.01 -16.84 -34.10
N ASP A 51 -10.41 -16.30 -32.95
CA ASP A 51 -11.71 -15.63 -32.80
C ASP A 51 -11.39 -14.17 -32.50
N ASP A 52 -11.61 -13.32 -33.51
CA ASP A 52 -11.67 -11.87 -33.40
C ASP A 52 -12.82 -11.49 -32.46
N ASP A 53 -12.51 -11.25 -31.17
CA ASP A 53 -13.40 -10.55 -30.24
C ASP A 53 -12.83 -9.15 -30.02
N ASP A 54 -13.24 -8.22 -30.89
CA ASP A 54 -13.08 -6.77 -30.72
C ASP A 54 -13.97 -6.30 -29.55
N GLY A 55 -13.64 -6.74 -28.34
CA GLY A 55 -14.21 -6.23 -27.10
C GLY A 55 -13.64 -4.85 -26.82
N GLU A 56 -14.40 -3.80 -27.13
CA GLU A 56 -14.10 -2.45 -26.63
C GLU A 56 -13.82 -2.49 -25.12
N PRO A 57 -12.78 -1.80 -24.62
CA PRO A 57 -12.57 -1.68 -23.19
C PRO A 57 -13.74 -0.90 -22.60
N SER A 58 -14.66 -1.63 -21.96
CA SER A 58 -15.85 -1.09 -21.33
C SER A 58 -15.46 0.07 -20.40
N ASP A 59 -16.09 1.21 -20.64
CA ASP A 59 -16.14 2.38 -19.77
C ASP A 59 -16.18 1.95 -18.30
N ALA A 60 -15.10 2.18 -17.56
CA ALA A 60 -14.94 1.72 -16.18
C ALA A 60 -15.73 2.64 -15.23
N GLY A 61 -17.05 2.64 -15.40
CA GLY A 61 -17.98 3.16 -14.42
C GLY A 61 -17.88 2.37 -13.09
N PRO A 62 -18.47 2.90 -12.00
CA PRO A 62 -18.43 2.23 -10.70
C PRO A 62 -19.00 0.81 -10.78
N ILE A 63 -18.17 -0.20 -10.59
CA ILE A 63 -18.64 -1.56 -10.33
C ILE A 63 -19.20 -1.57 -8.91
N ASP A 64 -20.52 -1.61 -8.80
CA ASP A 64 -21.24 -1.89 -7.54
C ASP A 64 -20.84 -3.30 -7.09
N ALA A 65 -20.21 -3.42 -5.91
CA ALA A 65 -19.83 -4.73 -5.40
C ALA A 65 -21.06 -5.51 -4.88
N GLY A 66 -22.25 -4.89 -4.87
CA GLY A 66 -23.53 -5.53 -4.57
C GLY A 66 -23.72 -5.92 -3.11
N VAL A 67 -22.83 -5.50 -2.20
CA VAL A 67 -22.94 -5.77 -0.76
C VAL A 67 -23.55 -4.54 -0.08
N PRO A 68 -24.83 -4.58 0.34
CA PRO A 68 -25.45 -3.45 1.01
C PRO A 68 -24.75 -3.15 2.35
N PHE A 69 -24.54 -1.88 2.64
CA PHE A 69 -23.94 -1.44 3.91
C PHE A 69 -24.78 -1.92 5.10
N LYS A 70 -24.14 -2.66 6.01
CA LYS A 70 -24.73 -3.07 7.28
C LYS A 70 -24.05 -2.30 8.41
N ALA A 71 -24.83 -1.63 9.24
CA ALA A 71 -24.35 -0.88 10.39
C ALA A 71 -23.95 -1.80 11.57
N TYR A 72 -22.96 -1.36 12.34
CA TYR A 72 -22.45 -2.01 13.55
C TYR A 72 -22.02 -0.94 14.55
N ASP A 73 -22.15 -1.23 15.84
CA ASP A 73 -21.82 -0.28 16.92
C ASP A 73 -20.31 -0.05 17.06
N VAL A 74 -19.48 -1.06 16.73
CA VAL A 74 -18.02 -0.98 16.74
C VAL A 74 -17.46 -1.45 15.39
N ASN A 75 -16.94 -0.51 14.61
CA ASN A 75 -16.33 -0.75 13.31
C ASN A 75 -14.81 -0.81 13.45
N HIS A 76 -14.26 -2.03 13.54
CA HIS A 76 -12.84 -2.23 13.83
C HIS A 76 -12.00 -2.27 12.55
N VAL A 77 -10.91 -1.52 12.52
CA VAL A 77 -9.81 -1.65 11.55
C VAL A 77 -8.54 -2.07 12.28
N LEU A 78 -7.95 -3.19 11.84
CA LEU A 78 -6.70 -3.71 12.38
C LEU A 78 -5.52 -3.25 11.53
N SER A 79 -4.52 -2.60 12.12
CA SER A 79 -3.35 -2.09 11.40
C SER A 79 -2.09 -2.92 11.67
N THR A 80 -1.56 -3.51 10.60
CA THR A 80 -0.33 -4.30 10.57
C THR A 80 0.74 -3.64 9.70
N GLY A 81 1.97 -4.16 9.77
CA GLY A 81 3.10 -3.72 8.95
C GLY A 81 4.35 -3.50 9.78
N GLN A 82 5.22 -2.62 9.29
CA GLN A 82 6.49 -2.33 9.94
C GLN A 82 6.54 -0.92 10.56
N SER A 83 7.71 -0.27 10.56
CA SER A 83 7.93 0.99 11.28
C SER A 83 6.97 2.10 10.86
N LEU A 84 6.59 2.15 9.59
CA LEU A 84 5.62 3.12 9.06
C LEU A 84 4.18 2.84 9.54
N SER A 85 3.78 1.59 9.82
CA SER A 85 2.43 1.32 10.32
C SER A 85 2.25 1.75 11.79
N VAL A 86 3.36 1.94 12.52
CA VAL A 86 3.39 2.39 13.92
C VAL A 86 3.81 3.86 14.08
N GLY A 87 3.85 4.64 12.99
CA GLY A 87 4.16 6.07 13.05
C GLY A 87 5.61 6.40 13.41
N ALA A 88 6.57 5.50 13.16
CA ALA A 88 7.97 5.73 13.51
C ALA A 88 8.47 7.06 12.89
N ARG A 89 9.15 7.89 13.70
CA ARG A 89 9.61 9.25 13.34
C ARG A 89 8.51 10.28 13.07
N GLY A 90 7.23 9.95 13.26
CA GLY A 90 6.11 10.88 13.20
C GLY A 90 6.05 11.82 14.40
N THR A 91 7.16 12.41 14.83
CA THR A 91 7.23 13.29 16.01
C THR A 91 7.27 14.76 15.61
N PRO A 92 6.58 15.67 16.35
CA PRO A 92 5.64 15.40 17.45
C PRO A 92 4.28 14.84 16.95
N PRO A 93 3.48 14.22 17.83
CA PRO A 93 2.09 13.89 17.50
C PRO A 93 1.30 15.17 17.26
N LEU A 94 0.43 15.13 16.27
CA LEU A 94 -0.39 16.27 15.86
C LEU A 94 -1.87 16.04 16.21
N SER A 95 -2.36 14.80 16.16
CA SER A 95 -3.77 14.43 16.41
C SER A 95 -4.00 14.13 17.89
N THR A 96 -3.76 15.13 18.73
CA THR A 96 -3.75 15.01 20.21
C THR A 96 -5.12 15.25 20.86
N THR A 97 -6.13 15.62 20.08
CA THR A 97 -7.52 15.83 20.51
C THR A 97 -8.43 14.82 19.85
N GLN A 98 -9.53 14.47 20.50
CA GLN A 98 -10.54 13.54 19.99
C GLN A 98 -11.75 14.32 19.44
N PRO A 99 -11.81 14.62 18.13
CA PRO A 99 -12.95 15.32 17.54
C PRO A 99 -14.19 14.44 17.36
N PHE A 100 -14.04 13.11 17.35
CA PHE A 100 -15.10 12.11 17.13
C PHE A 100 -14.94 10.95 18.11
N ALA A 101 -15.97 10.12 18.31
CA ALA A 101 -15.94 9.02 19.28
C ALA A 101 -15.14 7.78 18.79
N ASN A 102 -14.21 7.98 17.85
CA ASN A 102 -13.22 6.99 17.42
C ASN A 102 -12.40 6.45 18.59
N LEU A 103 -12.14 5.15 18.54
CA LEU A 103 -11.58 4.37 19.63
C LEU A 103 -10.23 3.75 19.25
N LYS A 104 -9.43 3.46 20.26
CA LYS A 104 -8.29 2.55 20.23
C LYS A 104 -8.41 1.55 21.39
N LEU A 105 -7.54 0.56 21.41
CA LEU A 105 -7.33 -0.27 22.60
C LEU A 105 -6.19 0.31 23.45
N GLU A 106 -6.46 0.50 24.74
CA GLU A 106 -5.43 0.66 25.77
C GLU A 106 -5.55 -0.50 26.75
N ALA A 107 -4.58 -1.41 26.71
CA ALA A 107 -4.66 -2.71 27.37
C ALA A 107 -5.94 -3.48 26.98
N ASP A 108 -6.87 -3.65 27.91
CA ASP A 108 -8.15 -4.34 27.77
C ASP A 108 -9.35 -3.39 27.79
N ALA A 109 -9.15 -2.09 27.50
CA ALA A 109 -10.20 -1.08 27.49
C ALA A 109 -10.30 -0.34 26.14
N PHE A 110 -11.52 0.07 25.76
CA PHE A 110 -11.71 1.09 24.74
C PHE A 110 -11.30 2.45 25.30
N ALA A 111 -10.46 3.17 24.54
CA ALA A 111 -9.99 4.49 24.89
C ALA A 111 -10.14 5.45 23.70
N PRO A 112 -10.18 6.77 23.93
CA PRO A 112 -10.12 7.76 22.85
C PRO A 112 -8.98 7.53 21.87
N LEU A 113 -9.29 7.51 20.57
CA LEU A 113 -8.26 7.52 19.52
C LEU A 113 -7.64 8.91 19.40
N VAL A 114 -6.51 9.08 20.08
CA VAL A 114 -5.61 10.24 19.98
C VAL A 114 -4.16 9.75 19.95
N GLU A 115 -3.32 10.50 19.25
CA GLU A 115 -1.88 10.26 19.14
C GLU A 115 -1.15 10.90 20.32
N THR A 116 -0.29 10.14 21.02
CA THR A 116 0.35 10.60 22.27
C THR A 116 1.87 10.73 22.18
N THR A 117 2.52 9.87 21.41
CA THR A 117 4.00 9.83 21.32
C THR A 117 4.49 10.15 19.91
N VAL A 118 3.81 9.61 18.91
CA VAL A 118 4.07 9.82 17.50
C VAL A 118 2.72 9.96 16.79
N GLU A 119 2.69 10.67 15.67
CA GLU A 119 1.58 10.65 14.74
C GLU A 119 1.63 9.35 13.94
N THR A 120 0.65 8.48 14.17
CA THR A 120 0.33 7.39 13.23
C THR A 120 -0.69 7.86 12.20
N MET A 121 -0.98 7.03 11.20
CA MET A 121 -2.10 7.29 10.28
C MET A 121 -3.48 7.12 10.94
N SER A 122 -3.56 6.46 12.10
CA SER A 122 -4.81 5.93 12.66
C SER A 122 -5.83 7.02 12.98
N SER A 123 -5.41 8.07 13.69
CA SER A 123 -6.34 9.15 14.04
C SER A 123 -6.86 9.89 12.82
N ALA A 124 -5.98 10.23 11.87
CA ALA A 124 -6.35 10.94 10.65
C ALA A 124 -7.33 10.11 9.78
N PHE A 125 -7.02 8.83 9.62
CA PHE A 125 -7.85 7.86 8.93
C PHE A 125 -9.25 7.78 9.51
N ALA A 126 -9.35 7.47 10.81
CA ALA A 126 -10.64 7.31 11.47
C ALA A 126 -11.45 8.62 11.48
N ASN A 127 -10.78 9.75 11.75
CA ASN A 127 -11.42 11.05 11.80
C ASN A 127 -12.02 11.47 10.45
N LEU A 128 -11.33 11.24 9.33
CA LEU A 128 -11.91 11.55 8.02
C LEU A 128 -13.03 10.57 7.64
N VAL A 129 -12.89 9.27 7.95
CA VAL A 129 -13.96 8.30 7.74
C VAL A 129 -15.24 8.69 8.48
N THR A 130 -15.17 9.01 9.77
CA THR A 130 -16.35 9.39 10.56
C THR A 130 -17.00 10.66 10.03
N GLN A 131 -16.19 11.65 9.65
CA GLN A 131 -16.72 12.89 9.06
C GLN A 131 -17.45 12.62 7.74
N ILE A 132 -16.84 11.86 6.83
CA ILE A 132 -17.47 11.47 5.56
C ILE A 132 -18.77 10.70 5.79
N ALA A 133 -18.79 9.76 6.75
CA ALA A 133 -19.98 8.96 7.02
C ALA A 133 -21.15 9.81 7.51
N ALA A 134 -20.87 10.82 8.34
CA ALA A 134 -21.85 11.76 8.85
C ALA A 134 -22.31 12.76 7.76
N ASP A 135 -21.37 13.41 7.08
CA ASP A 135 -21.64 14.55 6.19
C ASP A 135 -22.11 14.11 4.79
N GLU A 136 -21.47 13.07 4.22
CA GLU A 136 -21.68 12.66 2.83
C GLU A 136 -22.61 11.45 2.73
N ALA A 137 -22.33 10.39 3.49
CA ALA A 137 -23.05 9.12 3.38
C ALA A 137 -24.38 9.10 4.14
N LYS A 138 -24.60 10.04 5.07
CA LYS A 138 -25.79 10.15 5.93
C LYS A 138 -26.11 8.84 6.68
N LEU A 139 -25.07 8.09 7.04
CA LEU A 139 -25.21 6.79 7.71
C LEU A 139 -25.37 6.92 9.23
N GLY A 140 -25.30 8.14 9.76
CA GLY A 140 -25.25 8.40 11.20
C GLY A 140 -23.82 8.23 11.75
N ASP A 141 -23.71 7.88 13.03
CA ASP A 141 -22.42 7.69 13.68
C ASP A 141 -21.71 6.43 13.13
N HIS A 142 -20.55 6.63 12.50
CA HIS A 142 -19.65 5.56 12.05
C HIS A 142 -18.27 5.76 12.65
N ASP A 143 -18.19 5.52 13.96
CA ASP A 143 -16.93 5.56 14.69
C ASP A 143 -16.12 4.29 14.42
N LEU A 144 -14.82 4.46 14.23
CA LEU A 144 -13.87 3.37 14.07
C LEU A 144 -13.18 3.05 15.39
N LEU A 145 -13.02 1.76 15.66
CA LEU A 145 -11.96 1.25 16.51
C LEU A 145 -10.73 1.00 15.64
N VAL A 146 -9.60 1.60 15.94
CA VAL A 146 -8.33 1.31 15.25
C VAL A 146 -7.34 0.70 16.24
N THR A 147 -6.83 -0.49 15.91
CA THR A 147 -5.78 -1.14 16.71
C THR A 147 -4.53 -1.34 15.86
N VAL A 148 -3.36 -1.26 16.48
CA VAL A 148 -2.07 -1.30 15.78
C VAL A 148 -1.19 -2.36 16.45
N HIS A 149 -0.60 -3.23 15.64
CA HIS A 149 0.32 -4.28 16.12
C HIS A 149 1.54 -4.47 15.20
N GLY A 150 1.84 -3.50 14.34
CA GLY A 150 3.04 -3.52 13.51
C GLY A 150 4.35 -3.54 14.32
N VAL A 151 5.43 -4.01 13.70
CA VAL A 151 6.75 -4.09 14.34
C VAL A 151 7.83 -3.53 13.43
N GLY A 152 8.56 -2.53 13.92
CA GLY A 152 9.60 -1.85 13.15
C GLY A 152 10.67 -2.79 12.60
N GLY A 153 10.97 -2.66 11.30
CA GLY A 153 12.06 -3.39 10.63
C GLY A 153 11.82 -4.88 10.42
N PHE A 154 10.60 -5.36 10.62
CA PHE A 154 10.26 -6.77 10.37
C PHE A 154 9.85 -6.97 8.92
N SER A 155 10.21 -8.12 8.35
CA SER A 155 9.71 -8.59 7.07
C SER A 155 8.39 -9.33 7.21
N TYR A 156 7.77 -9.69 6.09
CA TYR A 156 6.56 -10.50 6.07
C TYR A 156 6.73 -11.81 6.87
N ALA A 157 7.84 -12.52 6.66
CA ALA A 157 8.12 -13.80 7.32
C ALA A 157 8.14 -13.68 8.86
N GLN A 158 8.43 -12.49 9.41
CA GLN A 158 8.46 -12.22 10.84
C GLN A 158 7.12 -11.70 11.39
N LEU A 159 6.16 -11.36 10.52
CA LEU A 159 4.86 -10.81 10.87
C LEU A 159 3.68 -11.72 10.51
N LYS A 160 3.92 -12.80 9.77
CA LYS A 160 2.87 -13.72 9.31
C LYS A 160 2.32 -14.63 10.41
N LYS A 161 1.27 -15.37 10.10
CA LYS A 161 0.64 -16.33 11.02
C LYS A 161 1.67 -17.33 11.59
N GLY A 162 1.51 -17.63 12.88
CA GLY A 162 2.46 -18.44 13.65
C GLY A 162 3.56 -17.64 14.35
N THR A 163 3.66 -16.33 14.11
CA THR A 163 4.59 -15.42 14.81
C THR A 163 3.91 -14.71 15.98
N THR A 164 4.70 -14.21 16.93
CA THR A 164 4.19 -13.40 18.06
C THR A 164 3.49 -12.12 17.60
N PRO A 165 4.02 -11.32 16.65
CA PRO A 165 3.32 -10.12 16.16
C PRO A 165 1.94 -10.42 15.58
N TYR A 166 1.80 -11.49 14.79
CA TYR A 166 0.50 -11.90 14.27
C TYR A 166 -0.47 -12.29 15.40
N ALA A 167 -0.01 -13.11 16.34
CA ALA A 167 -0.81 -13.52 17.50
C ALA A 167 -1.29 -12.31 18.34
N ASN A 168 -0.46 -11.27 18.47
CA ASN A 168 -0.85 -10.03 19.14
C ASN A 168 -2.00 -9.31 18.40
N GLY A 169 -1.94 -9.20 17.07
CA GLY A 169 -3.03 -8.62 16.27
C GLY A 169 -4.34 -9.40 16.40
N VAL A 170 -4.28 -10.73 16.34
CA VAL A 170 -5.45 -11.60 16.55
C VAL A 170 -6.00 -11.46 17.97
N ALA A 171 -5.14 -11.32 18.99
CA ALA A 171 -5.55 -11.07 20.36
C ALA A 171 -6.28 -9.72 20.51
N GLN A 172 -5.83 -8.65 19.83
CA GLN A 172 -6.53 -7.36 19.83
C GLN A 172 -7.95 -7.47 19.27
N VAL A 173 -8.15 -8.26 18.19
CA VAL A 173 -9.49 -8.53 17.64
C VAL A 173 -10.37 -9.25 18.66
N LYS A 174 -9.84 -10.27 19.33
CA LYS A 174 -10.57 -10.99 20.38
C LYS A 174 -10.97 -10.07 21.54
N ILE A 175 -10.03 -9.25 22.03
CA ILE A 175 -10.29 -8.28 23.11
C ILE A 175 -11.40 -7.31 22.69
N ALA A 176 -11.33 -6.75 21.48
CA ALA A 176 -12.34 -5.83 20.97
C ALA A 176 -13.73 -6.48 20.88
N ALA A 177 -13.83 -7.71 20.36
CA ALA A 177 -15.08 -8.45 20.26
C ALA A 177 -15.68 -8.76 21.64
N ASP A 178 -14.86 -9.20 22.60
CA ASP A 178 -15.28 -9.48 23.97
C ASP A 178 -15.76 -8.20 24.68
N LEU A 179 -15.05 -7.08 24.50
CA LEU A 179 -15.44 -5.79 25.06
C LEU A 179 -16.77 -5.29 24.51
N ALA A 180 -16.92 -5.29 23.18
CA ALA A 180 -18.17 -4.90 22.54
C ALA A 180 -19.34 -5.74 23.06
N LYS A 181 -19.16 -7.07 23.13
CA LYS A 181 -20.15 -7.98 23.69
C LYS A 181 -20.47 -7.68 25.15
N SER A 182 -19.48 -7.38 25.98
CA SER A 182 -19.69 -7.03 27.40
C SER A 182 -20.50 -5.74 27.59
N LEU A 183 -20.44 -4.83 26.62
CA LEU A 183 -21.19 -3.57 26.57
C LEU A 183 -22.54 -3.71 25.85
N GLY A 184 -22.92 -4.92 25.42
CA GLY A 184 -24.14 -5.15 24.64
C GLY A 184 -24.10 -4.55 23.22
N LYS A 185 -22.90 -4.30 22.68
CA LYS A 185 -22.66 -3.73 21.36
C LYS A 185 -22.32 -4.81 20.33
N THR A 186 -22.71 -4.56 19.09
CA THR A 186 -22.27 -5.33 17.92
C THR A 186 -20.85 -4.92 17.49
N HIS A 187 -20.08 -5.87 16.98
CA HIS A 187 -18.70 -5.65 16.52
C HIS A 187 -18.50 -6.28 15.14
N VAL A 188 -17.73 -5.59 14.30
CA VAL A 188 -17.30 -6.08 12.99
C VAL A 188 -15.90 -5.57 12.71
N VAL A 189 -15.05 -6.40 12.11
CA VAL A 189 -13.78 -5.95 11.53
C VAL A 189 -14.03 -5.60 10.06
N ARG A 190 -13.79 -4.36 9.68
CA ARG A 190 -14.10 -3.81 8.35
C ARG A 190 -12.97 -3.93 7.37
N ALA A 191 -11.74 -3.89 7.85
CA ALA A 191 -10.54 -3.98 7.02
C ALA A 191 -9.31 -4.29 7.88
N VAL A 192 -8.26 -4.76 7.22
CA VAL A 192 -6.89 -4.72 7.72
C VAL A 192 -6.13 -3.66 6.95
N THR A 193 -5.38 -2.77 7.61
CA THR A 193 -4.44 -1.87 6.94
C THR A 193 -3.03 -2.44 7.01
N ASN A 194 -2.27 -2.37 5.92
CA ASN A 194 -0.90 -2.83 5.81
C ASN A 194 0.00 -1.71 5.26
N VAL A 195 0.99 -1.27 6.06
CA VAL A 195 2.03 -0.34 5.61
C VAL A 195 3.37 -1.04 5.73
N HIS A 196 3.84 -1.62 4.63
CA HIS A 196 4.95 -2.57 4.64
C HIS A 196 5.59 -2.75 3.25
N GLY A 197 6.79 -3.33 3.24
CA GLY A 197 7.52 -3.76 2.05
C GLY A 197 9.00 -3.38 2.07
N GLU A 198 9.38 -2.40 2.89
CA GLU A 198 10.73 -1.85 2.91
C GLU A 198 11.78 -2.89 3.37
N THR A 199 11.44 -3.72 4.36
CA THR A 199 12.34 -4.80 4.81
C THR A 199 12.43 -5.92 3.77
N ASP A 200 11.32 -6.33 3.17
CA ASP A 200 11.30 -7.32 2.09
C ASP A 200 12.03 -6.85 0.83
N HIS A 201 12.04 -5.55 0.56
CA HIS A 201 12.90 -4.96 -0.46
C HIS A 201 14.38 -5.16 -0.13
N ASN A 202 14.81 -4.87 1.12
CA ASN A 202 16.20 -5.11 1.53
C ASN A 202 16.59 -6.59 1.43
N LEU A 203 15.65 -7.49 1.72
CA LEU A 203 15.83 -8.93 1.58
C LEU A 203 15.70 -9.43 0.13
N LYS A 204 15.37 -8.54 -0.81
CA LYS A 204 15.16 -8.85 -2.24
C LYS A 204 14.14 -9.96 -2.44
N SER A 205 13.02 -9.90 -1.70
CA SER A 205 11.95 -10.89 -1.80
C SER A 205 11.46 -11.03 -3.24
N LEU A 206 11.28 -12.28 -3.67
CA LEU A 206 10.73 -12.66 -4.98
C LEU A 206 9.29 -13.18 -4.87
N THR A 207 8.71 -13.18 -3.67
CA THR A 207 7.40 -13.80 -3.38
C THR A 207 6.38 -12.81 -2.84
N TYR A 208 6.69 -11.52 -2.80
CA TYR A 208 5.92 -10.55 -2.03
C TYR A 208 4.44 -10.42 -2.44
N GLN A 209 4.10 -10.68 -3.71
CA GLN A 209 2.71 -10.77 -4.16
C GLN A 209 1.95 -11.93 -3.47
N ALA A 210 2.58 -13.11 -3.40
CA ALA A 210 2.01 -14.28 -2.73
C ALA A 210 1.96 -14.08 -1.21
N ASP A 211 2.97 -13.42 -0.66
CA ASP A 211 3.07 -13.08 0.76
C ASP A 211 1.89 -12.20 1.21
N ILE A 212 1.55 -11.12 0.47
CA ILE A 212 0.36 -10.30 0.78
C ILE A 212 -0.94 -11.13 0.64
N THR A 213 -1.01 -12.02 -0.33
CA THR A 213 -2.19 -12.89 -0.54
C THR A 213 -2.41 -13.83 0.65
N GLU A 214 -1.35 -14.50 1.11
CA GLU A 214 -1.37 -15.34 2.32
C GLU A 214 -1.77 -14.51 3.55
N TRP A 215 -1.17 -13.33 3.71
CA TRP A 215 -1.42 -12.46 4.87
C TRP A 215 -2.87 -11.98 4.97
N GLN A 216 -3.48 -11.59 3.84
CA GLN A 216 -4.89 -11.20 3.78
C GLN A 216 -5.80 -12.38 4.11
N ALA A 217 -5.55 -13.54 3.50
CA ALA A 217 -6.37 -14.74 3.71
C ALA A 217 -6.32 -15.21 5.18
N ASP A 218 -5.14 -15.16 5.80
CA ASP A 218 -4.93 -15.53 7.20
C ASP A 218 -5.74 -14.64 8.14
N TYR A 219 -5.64 -13.31 8.00
CA TYR A 219 -6.44 -12.39 8.82
C TYR A 219 -7.93 -12.58 8.58
N GLU A 220 -8.37 -12.70 7.33
CA GLU A 220 -9.79 -12.88 7.03
C GLU A 220 -10.34 -14.15 7.69
N ALA A 221 -9.61 -15.26 7.61
CA ALA A 221 -10.02 -16.53 8.21
C ALA A 221 -10.09 -16.45 9.74
N ASP A 222 -9.02 -15.99 10.40
CA ASP A 222 -8.93 -15.99 11.86
C ASP A 222 -9.88 -14.96 12.50
N VAL A 223 -10.03 -13.79 11.87
CA VAL A 223 -10.97 -12.78 12.34
C VAL A 223 -12.40 -13.27 12.23
N LYS A 224 -12.80 -13.87 11.09
CA LYS A 224 -14.14 -14.44 10.94
C LYS A 224 -14.41 -15.56 11.95
N ALA A 225 -13.41 -16.39 12.27
CA ALA A 225 -13.52 -17.41 13.30
C ALA A 225 -13.75 -16.82 14.71
N ILE A 226 -13.20 -15.63 15.00
CA ILE A 226 -13.36 -14.95 16.29
C ILE A 226 -14.70 -14.21 16.38
N THR A 227 -15.04 -13.42 15.36
CA THR A 227 -16.21 -12.52 15.41
C THR A 227 -17.50 -13.20 14.96
N GLY A 228 -17.40 -14.29 14.19
CA GLY A 228 -18.54 -14.92 13.53
C GLY A 228 -19.13 -14.07 12.39
N GLN A 229 -18.46 -13.00 11.97
CA GLN A 229 -18.93 -12.11 10.91
C GLN A 229 -18.89 -12.81 9.54
N SER A 230 -19.77 -12.42 8.62
CA SER A 230 -19.75 -12.86 7.22
C SER A 230 -19.18 -11.81 6.28
N GLU A 231 -19.13 -10.55 6.73
CA GLU A 231 -18.63 -9.39 6.00
C GLU A 231 -17.19 -9.62 5.53
N PRO A 232 -16.86 -9.20 4.29
CA PRO A 232 -15.49 -9.30 3.77
C PRO A 232 -14.52 -8.43 4.58
N ILE A 233 -13.27 -8.87 4.66
CA ILE A 233 -12.20 -8.17 5.37
C ILE A 233 -11.07 -7.91 4.36
N PRO A 234 -11.17 -6.84 3.55
CA PRO A 234 -10.10 -6.48 2.63
C PRO A 234 -8.85 -6.02 3.37
N MET A 235 -7.68 -6.29 2.81
CA MET A 235 -6.41 -5.70 3.22
C MET A 235 -6.12 -4.46 2.37
N LEU A 236 -6.11 -3.28 2.98
CA LEU A 236 -5.73 -2.02 2.33
C LEU A 236 -4.23 -1.80 2.49
N HIS A 237 -3.50 -1.60 1.39
CA HIS A 237 -2.05 -1.41 1.44
C HIS A 237 -1.59 -0.25 0.54
N THR A 238 -0.38 0.25 0.76
CA THR A 238 0.26 1.29 -0.07
C THR A 238 1.53 0.77 -0.71
N GLN A 239 1.89 1.29 -1.88
CA GLN A 239 3.19 1.02 -2.45
C GLN A 239 4.29 1.66 -1.61
N MET A 240 5.38 0.94 -1.34
CA MET A 240 6.58 1.57 -0.79
C MET A 240 7.24 2.48 -1.84
N SER A 241 7.68 3.67 -1.44
CA SER A 241 8.31 4.64 -2.35
C SER A 241 9.70 5.10 -1.85
N SER A 242 10.22 4.47 -0.80
CA SER A 242 11.54 4.75 -0.20
C SER A 242 12.63 3.76 -0.63
N PHE A 243 12.38 2.88 -1.61
CA PHE A 243 13.37 1.87 -2.04
C PHE A 243 14.70 2.46 -2.50
N THR A 244 14.70 3.71 -2.98
CA THR A 244 15.94 4.42 -3.36
C THR A 244 16.88 4.61 -2.18
N LYS A 245 16.33 4.77 -0.98
CA LYS A 245 17.11 4.89 0.25
C LYS A 245 17.56 3.54 0.82
N LEU A 246 16.96 2.44 0.35
CA LEU A 246 17.11 1.08 0.88
C LEU A 246 17.91 0.21 -0.10
N GLY A 247 18.39 -0.96 0.34
CA GLY A 247 19.21 -1.87 -0.48
C GLY A 247 20.71 -1.87 -0.17
N GLY A 248 21.09 -1.48 1.05
CA GLY A 248 22.48 -1.46 1.53
C GLY A 248 23.18 -0.11 1.31
N ALA A 249 24.51 -0.10 1.40
CA ALA A 249 25.32 1.13 1.47
C ALA A 249 25.18 2.07 0.25
N GLY A 250 24.69 1.57 -0.90
CA GLY A 250 24.47 2.37 -2.11
C GLY A 250 23.02 2.74 -2.40
N GLY A 251 22.05 2.20 -1.67
CA GLY A 251 20.64 2.24 -2.06
C GLY A 251 20.33 1.43 -3.33
N SER A 252 19.07 1.41 -3.74
CA SER A 252 18.60 0.69 -4.93
C SER A 252 18.02 1.63 -5.97
N ALA A 253 18.31 1.41 -7.25
CA ALA A 253 17.66 2.20 -8.30
C ALA A 253 16.19 1.79 -8.52
N VAL A 254 15.86 0.53 -8.28
CA VAL A 254 14.57 -0.08 -8.62
C VAL A 254 14.10 -1.00 -7.49
N SER A 255 12.82 -1.36 -7.48
CA SER A 255 12.27 -2.35 -6.55
C SER A 255 11.15 -3.15 -7.19
N ARG A 256 11.14 -4.47 -6.93
CA ARG A 256 10.02 -5.35 -7.30
C ARG A 256 8.81 -5.16 -6.38
N ILE A 257 9.02 -4.75 -5.14
CA ILE A 257 7.99 -4.71 -4.10
C ILE A 257 6.77 -3.85 -4.50
N PRO A 258 6.92 -2.61 -5.02
CA PRO A 258 5.78 -1.83 -5.47
C PRO A 258 5.00 -2.48 -6.63
N ILE A 259 5.71 -3.19 -7.51
CA ILE A 259 5.09 -3.89 -8.65
C ILE A 259 4.28 -5.07 -8.15
N ASP A 260 4.81 -5.86 -7.22
CA ASP A 260 4.09 -6.96 -6.56
C ASP A 260 2.86 -6.45 -5.77
N GLN A 261 2.95 -5.27 -5.16
CA GLN A 261 1.83 -4.61 -4.50
C GLN A 261 0.72 -4.21 -5.49
N LEU A 262 1.07 -3.73 -6.69
CA LEU A 262 0.07 -3.50 -7.73
C LEU A 262 -0.50 -4.83 -8.26
N ALA A 263 0.34 -5.83 -8.49
CA ALA A 263 -0.06 -7.12 -9.02
C ALA A 263 -1.04 -7.86 -8.11
N VAL A 264 -0.83 -7.84 -6.78
CA VAL A 264 -1.78 -8.46 -5.83
C VAL A 264 -3.12 -7.73 -5.81
N HIS A 265 -3.15 -6.40 -5.93
CA HIS A 265 -4.40 -5.64 -6.06
C HIS A 265 -5.21 -6.10 -7.27
N VAL A 266 -4.57 -6.17 -8.44
CA VAL A 266 -5.22 -6.59 -9.69
C VAL A 266 -5.72 -8.03 -9.61
N ALA A 267 -4.90 -8.95 -9.07
CA ALA A 267 -5.23 -10.38 -9.01
C ALA A 267 -6.28 -10.76 -7.95
N SER A 268 -6.37 -9.99 -6.86
CA SER A 268 -7.15 -10.39 -5.68
C SER A 268 -8.65 -10.09 -5.77
N ASN A 269 -9.08 -9.35 -6.79
CA ASN A 269 -10.46 -8.92 -7.00
C ASN A 269 -11.10 -8.27 -5.74
N GLY A 270 -10.37 -7.34 -5.12
CA GLY A 270 -10.85 -6.55 -3.97
C GLY A 270 -10.55 -7.14 -2.59
N LYS A 271 -9.90 -8.30 -2.51
CA LYS A 271 -9.38 -8.82 -1.23
C LYS A 271 -8.15 -8.06 -0.75
N SER A 272 -7.25 -7.70 -1.65
CA SER A 272 -6.12 -6.80 -1.41
C SER A 272 -6.33 -5.55 -2.24
N VAL A 273 -6.29 -4.38 -1.60
CA VAL A 273 -6.66 -3.11 -2.23
C VAL A 273 -5.51 -2.12 -2.09
N LEU A 274 -4.92 -1.75 -3.23
CA LEU A 274 -3.87 -0.74 -3.29
C LEU A 274 -4.47 0.66 -3.19
N VAL A 275 -4.14 1.35 -2.11
CA VAL A 275 -4.56 2.74 -1.85
C VAL A 275 -3.88 3.71 -2.81
N GLY A 276 -2.56 3.54 -3.02
CA GLY A 276 -1.75 4.40 -3.88
C GLY A 276 -0.26 4.32 -3.54
N PRO A 277 0.57 5.14 -4.20
CA PRO A 277 1.98 5.30 -3.85
C PRO A 277 2.18 6.18 -2.62
N LYS A 278 3.43 6.28 -2.14
CA LYS A 278 3.81 7.18 -1.05
C LYS A 278 4.78 8.29 -1.48
N TYR A 279 5.19 8.34 -2.75
CA TYR A 279 6.21 9.30 -3.20
C TYR A 279 5.76 10.76 -3.11
N HIS A 280 4.46 11.06 -3.05
CA HIS A 280 3.96 12.43 -2.86
C HIS A 280 4.01 12.89 -1.40
N LEU A 281 4.20 11.97 -0.46
CA LEU A 281 4.15 12.25 0.97
C LEU A 281 5.48 12.80 1.50
N PRO A 282 5.46 13.70 2.50
CA PRO A 282 6.69 14.22 3.11
C PRO A 282 7.38 13.19 4.01
N TYR A 283 8.68 12.97 3.76
CA TYR A 283 9.56 12.09 4.53
C TYR A 283 10.45 12.87 5.49
N VAL A 284 10.83 12.26 6.61
CA VAL A 284 11.90 12.81 7.46
C VAL A 284 13.27 12.63 6.79
N SER A 285 14.31 13.25 7.35
CA SER A 285 15.65 13.28 6.76
C SER A 285 16.31 11.91 6.58
N ASP A 286 15.81 10.86 7.25
CA ASP A 286 16.30 9.49 7.02
C ASP A 286 15.89 8.92 5.66
N GLY A 287 14.92 9.55 4.97
CA GLY A 287 14.48 9.19 3.63
C GLY A 287 13.65 7.91 3.54
N VAL A 288 13.27 7.32 4.68
CA VAL A 288 12.52 6.06 4.78
C VAL A 288 11.20 6.26 5.50
N HIS A 289 11.19 7.02 6.59
CA HIS A 289 10.00 7.25 7.39
C HIS A 289 9.28 8.55 6.99
N LEU A 290 7.96 8.57 7.14
CA LEU A 290 7.17 9.76 6.93
C LEU A 290 7.36 10.76 8.08
N THR A 291 7.17 12.04 7.76
CA THR A 291 6.93 13.06 8.79
C THR A 291 5.57 12.81 9.47
N ASN A 292 5.30 13.49 10.58
CA ASN A 292 3.97 13.49 11.18
C ASN A 292 2.87 13.94 10.21
N GLU A 293 3.08 15.02 9.46
CA GLU A 293 2.18 15.46 8.39
C GLU A 293 2.00 14.38 7.31
N GLY A 294 3.07 13.65 6.97
CA GLY A 294 3.01 12.55 6.01
C GLY A 294 2.16 11.37 6.49
N TYR A 295 2.25 10.99 7.76
CA TYR A 295 1.38 9.96 8.34
C TYR A 295 -0.07 10.38 8.37
N ARG A 296 -0.35 11.64 8.71
CA ARG A 296 -1.70 12.19 8.72
C ARG A 296 -2.31 12.21 7.32
N HIS A 297 -1.56 12.68 6.33
CA HIS A 297 -1.98 12.67 4.92
C HIS A 297 -2.23 11.24 4.42
N MET A 298 -1.32 10.29 4.70
CA MET A 298 -1.52 8.88 4.38
C MET A 298 -2.80 8.32 5.02
N GLY A 299 -3.10 8.67 6.27
CA GLY A 299 -4.34 8.24 6.92
C GLY A 299 -5.59 8.69 6.17
N GLU A 300 -5.62 9.93 5.71
CA GLU A 300 -6.73 10.45 4.91
C GLU A 300 -6.81 9.81 3.51
N ASP A 301 -5.67 9.42 2.92
CA ASP A 301 -5.67 8.63 1.69
C ASP A 301 -6.35 7.26 1.88
N TYR A 302 -6.07 6.56 2.98
CA TYR A 302 -6.78 5.32 3.33
C TYR A 302 -8.27 5.56 3.59
N ALA A 303 -8.66 6.72 4.12
CA ALA A 303 -10.05 7.06 4.41
C ALA A 303 -10.89 7.16 3.13
N LYS A 304 -10.34 7.73 2.04
CA LYS A 304 -11.01 7.76 0.72
C LYS A 304 -11.33 6.35 0.22
N VAL A 305 -10.38 5.45 0.35
CA VAL A 305 -10.53 4.06 -0.11
C VAL A 305 -11.53 3.32 0.77
N TYR A 306 -11.46 3.51 2.08
CA TYR A 306 -12.44 2.96 3.02
C TYR A 306 -13.85 3.46 2.73
N ARG A 307 -14.04 4.77 2.48
CA ARG A 307 -15.33 5.33 2.05
C ARG A 307 -15.86 4.55 0.86
N ARG A 308 -15.05 4.40 -0.19
CA ARG A 308 -15.47 3.76 -1.44
C ARG A 308 -15.92 2.31 -1.23
N ILE A 309 -15.14 1.53 -0.49
CA ILE A 309 -15.39 0.08 -0.37
C ILE A 309 -16.40 -0.26 0.72
N VAL A 310 -16.34 0.42 1.87
CA VAL A 310 -17.17 0.08 3.03
C VAL A 310 -18.45 0.90 3.04
N LEU A 311 -18.35 2.23 2.92
CA LEU A 311 -19.51 3.11 3.08
C LEU A 311 -20.37 3.12 1.81
N GLU A 312 -19.75 3.13 0.64
CA GLU A 312 -20.46 3.15 -0.65
C GLU A 312 -20.71 1.74 -1.24
N GLY A 313 -20.06 0.69 -0.73
CA GLY A 313 -20.19 -0.67 -1.24
C GLY A 313 -19.63 -0.86 -2.67
N LYS A 314 -18.72 -0.01 -3.12
CA LYS A 314 -18.18 -0.02 -4.50
C LYS A 314 -16.76 -0.53 -4.55
N ARG A 315 -16.34 -0.98 -5.73
CA ARG A 315 -14.93 -1.31 -5.97
C ARG A 315 -14.04 -0.05 -5.93
N TRP A 316 -12.81 -0.23 -5.45
CA TRP A 316 -11.72 0.73 -5.59
C TRP A 316 -10.71 0.25 -6.63
N GLU A 317 -10.20 1.19 -7.41
CA GLU A 317 -9.04 1.04 -8.28
C GLU A 317 -8.11 2.22 -7.99
N PRO A 318 -6.78 2.04 -7.85
CA PRO A 318 -5.86 3.16 -7.85
C PRO A 318 -5.70 3.72 -9.26
N LEU A 319 -5.11 4.92 -9.39
CA LEU A 319 -4.72 5.46 -10.70
C LEU A 319 -3.61 4.58 -11.31
N ARG A 320 -3.96 3.78 -12.33
CA ARG A 320 -3.06 2.79 -12.97
C ARG A 320 -3.37 2.63 -14.46
N PRO A 321 -2.40 2.22 -15.29
CA PRO A 321 -2.67 1.90 -16.70
C PRO A 321 -3.57 0.68 -16.83
N ILE A 322 -4.34 0.64 -17.92
CA ILE A 322 -5.16 -0.51 -18.34
C ILE A 322 -4.91 -0.94 -19.78
N ALA A 323 -4.39 -0.05 -20.62
CA ALA A 323 -3.97 -0.38 -21.97
C ALA A 323 -2.81 0.50 -22.39
N VAL A 324 -1.81 -0.10 -23.02
CA VAL A 324 -0.68 0.57 -23.67
C VAL A 324 -0.72 0.17 -25.14
N THR A 325 -0.81 1.15 -26.02
CA THR A 325 -0.73 0.94 -27.48
C THR A 325 0.37 1.79 -28.07
N ARG A 326 0.92 1.36 -29.21
CA ARG A 326 1.98 2.09 -29.92
C ARG A 326 1.70 2.13 -31.41
N ALA A 327 1.85 3.31 -32.00
CA ALA A 327 1.85 3.54 -33.44
C ALA A 327 3.15 4.25 -33.83
N GLY A 328 4.12 3.49 -34.35
CA GLY A 328 5.46 3.99 -34.66
C GLY A 328 6.14 4.58 -33.41
N LYS A 329 6.33 5.90 -33.40
CA LYS A 329 6.94 6.67 -32.31
C LYS A 329 5.97 7.19 -31.25
N THR A 330 4.66 6.98 -31.42
CA THR A 330 3.64 7.47 -30.50
C THR A 330 3.15 6.34 -29.61
N ILE A 331 3.16 6.54 -28.31
CA ILE A 331 2.58 5.62 -27.31
C ILE A 331 1.31 6.27 -26.76
N THR A 332 0.21 5.51 -26.71
CA THR A 332 -1.04 5.94 -26.07
C THR A 332 -1.32 5.03 -24.89
N VAL A 333 -1.55 5.64 -23.73
CA VAL A 333 -1.77 4.93 -22.46
C VAL A 333 -3.13 5.32 -21.91
N LYS A 334 -4.03 4.35 -21.82
CA LYS A 334 -5.34 4.46 -21.19
C LYS A 334 -5.21 4.10 -19.71
N PHE A 335 -5.77 4.93 -18.83
CA PHE A 335 -5.74 4.74 -17.38
C PHE A 335 -7.12 4.45 -16.81
N LEU A 336 -7.17 3.69 -15.71
CA LEU A 336 -8.25 3.79 -14.75
C LEU A 336 -8.02 5.04 -13.90
N VAL A 337 -8.98 5.95 -13.91
CA VAL A 337 -8.87 7.24 -13.21
C VAL A 337 -10.00 7.35 -12.19
N PRO A 338 -9.71 7.24 -10.88
CA PRO A 338 -10.77 7.21 -9.86
C PRO A 338 -11.63 8.48 -9.86
N SER A 339 -10.98 9.64 -10.03
CA SER A 339 -11.62 10.94 -10.15
C SER A 339 -11.06 11.71 -11.35
N PRO A 340 -11.60 11.53 -12.58
CA PRO A 340 -11.09 12.23 -13.76
C PRO A 340 -11.30 13.76 -13.68
N PRO A 341 -10.50 14.58 -14.39
CA PRO A 341 -9.48 14.18 -15.36
C PRO A 341 -8.08 13.93 -14.76
N LEU A 342 -7.21 13.28 -15.55
CA LEU A 342 -5.76 13.25 -15.34
C LEU A 342 -5.15 14.65 -15.40
N VAL A 343 -4.09 14.85 -14.63
CA VAL A 343 -3.23 16.03 -14.71
C VAL A 343 -1.78 15.66 -14.42
N LEU A 344 -0.88 16.30 -15.15
CA LEU A 344 0.55 16.33 -14.85
C LEU A 344 0.81 17.48 -13.86
N ASP A 345 1.15 17.13 -12.62
CA ASP A 345 1.45 18.06 -11.54
C ASP A 345 2.94 17.99 -11.17
N ASP A 346 3.72 18.89 -11.76
CA ASP A 346 5.14 19.08 -11.47
C ASP A 346 5.44 20.16 -10.41
N VAL A 347 4.38 20.71 -9.81
CA VAL A 347 4.46 21.72 -8.75
C VAL A 347 4.47 21.04 -7.38
N THR A 348 3.55 20.10 -7.16
CA THR A 348 3.41 19.39 -5.88
C THR A 348 4.47 18.31 -5.71
N VAL A 349 4.82 17.62 -6.80
CA VAL A 349 5.92 16.66 -6.87
C VAL A 349 6.93 17.21 -7.86
N GLN A 350 8.20 17.31 -7.50
CA GLN A 350 9.24 17.82 -8.40
C GLN A 350 9.42 16.86 -9.58
N ASN A 351 9.37 17.35 -10.82
CA ASN A 351 9.53 16.53 -12.02
C ASN A 351 10.84 15.70 -11.99
N PRO A 352 10.79 14.35 -12.06
CA PRO A 352 11.95 13.47 -12.10
C PRO A 352 12.53 13.28 -13.52
N ALA A 353 12.10 14.09 -14.49
CA ALA A 353 12.17 13.91 -15.95
C ALA A 353 10.99 13.10 -16.49
N ASP A 354 10.51 13.52 -17.68
CA ASP A 354 9.40 12.90 -18.42
C ASP A 354 8.17 12.60 -17.55
N TYR A 355 7.93 13.43 -16.52
CA TYR A 355 6.85 13.27 -15.54
C TYR A 355 6.84 11.93 -14.81
N GLY A 356 7.97 11.22 -14.81
CA GLY A 356 8.14 9.89 -14.21
C GLY A 356 7.97 8.72 -15.19
N PHE A 357 7.66 8.95 -16.46
CA PHE A 357 7.64 7.91 -17.48
C PHE A 357 9.06 7.55 -17.96
N GLU A 358 9.30 6.27 -18.20
CA GLU A 358 10.56 5.79 -18.79
C GLU A 358 10.29 4.66 -19.79
N ILE A 359 11.13 4.59 -20.83
CA ILE A 359 11.16 3.49 -21.80
C ILE A 359 12.35 2.59 -21.49
N ALA A 360 12.12 1.28 -21.43
CA ALA A 360 13.19 0.29 -21.36
C ALA A 360 13.07 -0.71 -22.51
N GLN A 361 14.20 -1.17 -23.02
CA GLN A 361 14.26 -2.21 -24.04
C GLN A 361 15.64 -2.88 -24.04
N ASP A 362 15.71 -4.10 -24.55
CA ASP A 362 16.94 -4.88 -24.70
C ASP A 362 17.48 -4.77 -26.13
N GLY A 363 18.81 -4.84 -26.27
CA GLY A 363 19.49 -4.90 -27.58
C GLY A 363 19.56 -3.58 -28.37
N ALA A 364 18.95 -2.50 -27.86
CA ALA A 364 19.08 -1.14 -28.39
C ALA A 364 18.89 -0.10 -27.25
N PRO A 365 19.51 1.09 -27.30
CA PRO A 365 19.22 2.14 -26.34
C PRO A 365 17.76 2.61 -26.49
N PRO A 366 17.00 2.85 -25.40
CA PRO A 366 15.63 3.36 -25.51
C PRO A 366 15.62 4.74 -26.18
N PRO A 367 14.67 5.02 -27.09
CA PRO A 367 14.52 6.36 -27.66
C PRO A 367 14.09 7.35 -26.56
N ASN A 368 14.57 8.59 -26.67
CA ASN A 368 14.16 9.67 -25.77
C ASN A 368 12.65 9.94 -25.90
N ILE A 369 12.01 10.32 -24.79
CA ILE A 369 10.66 10.88 -24.80
C ILE A 369 10.78 12.36 -25.19
N GLU A 370 10.08 12.77 -26.25
CA GLU A 370 10.00 14.16 -26.73
C GLU A 370 8.87 14.94 -26.05
N SER A 371 7.73 14.29 -25.78
CA SER A 371 6.62 14.89 -25.05
C SER A 371 5.80 13.85 -24.28
N VAL A 372 5.13 14.33 -23.23
CA VAL A 372 4.13 13.60 -22.45
C VAL A 372 2.94 14.52 -22.29
N ASP A 373 1.80 14.14 -22.86
CA ASP A 373 0.62 14.99 -22.93
C ASP A 373 -0.61 14.24 -22.40
N VAL A 374 -1.40 14.89 -21.55
CA VAL A 374 -2.75 14.41 -21.22
C VAL A 374 -3.67 14.77 -22.38
N THR A 375 -4.04 13.78 -23.20
CA THR A 375 -4.80 13.99 -24.45
C THR A 375 -6.29 13.70 -24.30
N ALA A 376 -6.70 13.05 -23.21
CA ALA A 376 -8.09 12.90 -22.78
C ALA A 376 -8.18 12.82 -21.25
N PRO A 377 -9.37 12.91 -20.63
CA PRO A 377 -9.52 12.80 -19.18
C PRO A 377 -8.91 11.56 -18.53
N ASP A 378 -8.67 10.50 -19.31
CA ASP A 378 -8.15 9.20 -18.88
C ASP A 378 -6.94 8.71 -19.70
N THR A 379 -6.37 9.56 -20.56
CA THR A 379 -5.37 9.14 -21.55
C THR A 379 -4.15 10.05 -21.53
N VAL A 380 -2.98 9.42 -21.50
CA VAL A 380 -1.68 10.07 -21.75
C VAL A 380 -1.13 9.60 -23.08
N THR A 381 -0.60 10.52 -23.88
CA THR A 381 0.14 10.23 -25.11
C THR A 381 1.60 10.64 -24.93
N LEU A 382 2.52 9.74 -25.25
CA LEU A 382 3.95 10.01 -25.30
C LEU A 382 4.41 10.02 -26.75
N LEU A 383 5.22 11.02 -27.10
CA LEU A 383 5.94 11.07 -28.37
C LEU A 383 7.40 10.69 -28.14
N LEU A 384 7.94 9.75 -28.91
CA LEU A 384 9.34 9.33 -28.84
C LEU A 384 10.18 9.93 -29.97
N ALA A 385 11.48 10.12 -29.76
CA ALA A 385 12.39 10.63 -30.78
C ALA A 385 12.56 9.67 -31.98
N ALA A 386 12.37 8.38 -31.75
CA ALA A 386 12.38 7.33 -32.75
C ALA A 386 11.47 6.18 -32.32
N GLU A 387 11.14 5.30 -33.27
CA GLU A 387 10.45 4.06 -32.97
C GLU A 387 11.32 3.15 -32.08
N PRO A 388 10.80 2.61 -30.97
CA PRO A 388 11.55 1.66 -30.14
C PRO A 388 11.64 0.31 -30.86
N THR A 389 12.85 -0.09 -31.27
CA THR A 389 13.10 -1.32 -32.05
C THR A 389 13.74 -2.45 -31.24
N GLY A 390 14.02 -2.24 -29.96
CA GLY A 390 14.61 -3.26 -29.08
C GLY A 390 13.63 -4.38 -28.74
N GLN A 391 14.12 -5.40 -28.03
CA GLN A 391 13.32 -6.51 -27.49
C GLN A 391 12.83 -6.19 -26.07
N ASN A 392 11.88 -6.97 -25.54
CA ASN A 392 11.35 -6.82 -24.17
C ASN A 392 11.00 -5.36 -23.81
N ARG A 393 10.39 -4.64 -24.76
CA ARG A 393 10.09 -3.22 -24.59
C ARG A 393 9.11 -3.02 -23.44
N ARG A 394 9.41 -2.06 -22.58
CA ARG A 394 8.60 -1.72 -21.41
C ARG A 394 8.30 -0.23 -21.38
N LEU A 395 7.08 0.11 -20.99
CA LEU A 395 6.73 1.43 -20.49
C LEU A 395 6.66 1.33 -18.97
N ARG A 396 7.44 2.14 -18.27
CA ARG A 396 7.44 2.14 -16.81
C ARG A 396 7.15 3.53 -16.28
N TYR A 397 6.72 3.59 -15.04
CA TYR A 397 6.39 4.86 -14.39
C TYR A 397 6.80 4.84 -12.93
N ALA A 398 7.49 5.90 -12.50
CA ALA A 398 8.10 6.03 -11.18
C ALA A 398 8.93 4.79 -10.79
N PHE A 399 9.48 4.06 -11.77
CA PHE A 399 10.07 2.75 -11.57
C PHE A 399 11.53 2.85 -11.11
N THR A 400 12.29 3.72 -11.77
CA THR A 400 13.69 3.99 -11.44
C THR A 400 13.82 5.28 -10.63
N GLY A 401 14.72 5.28 -9.65
CA GLY A 401 15.15 6.50 -8.97
C GLY A 401 16.65 6.48 -8.69
N THR A 402 17.18 7.63 -8.25
CA THR A 402 18.60 7.74 -7.92
C THR A 402 18.92 6.93 -6.66
N PRO A 403 19.87 5.98 -6.71
CA PRO A 403 20.30 5.23 -5.52
C PRO A 403 20.75 6.17 -4.39
N ALA A 404 20.47 5.77 -3.14
CA ALA A 404 20.70 6.50 -1.90
C ALA A 404 19.90 7.81 -1.72
N ALA A 405 19.10 8.22 -2.71
CA ALA A 405 18.20 9.36 -2.56
C ALA A 405 17.10 9.06 -1.54
N ASN A 406 16.64 10.11 -0.87
CA ASN A 406 15.53 10.00 0.07
C ASN A 406 14.21 9.78 -0.70
N GLY A 407 13.26 9.04 -0.11
CA GLY A 407 11.89 9.05 -0.60
C GLY A 407 11.24 10.43 -0.45
N GLY A 408 10.18 10.67 -1.22
CA GLY A 408 9.33 11.85 -1.08
C GLY A 408 9.18 12.67 -2.36
N PRO A 409 8.51 13.83 -2.29
CA PRO A 409 8.04 14.54 -3.48
C PRO A 409 9.17 15.21 -4.27
N THR A 410 10.37 15.33 -3.70
CA THR A 410 11.52 16.03 -4.31
C THR A 410 12.62 15.10 -4.80
N THR A 411 12.72 13.89 -4.25
CA THR A 411 13.83 12.95 -4.51
C THR A 411 13.33 11.52 -4.57
N GLY A 412 14.19 10.57 -4.95
CA GLY A 412 13.81 9.17 -5.09
C GLY A 412 12.89 8.91 -6.28
N ALA A 413 12.33 7.71 -6.34
CA ALA A 413 11.46 7.27 -7.41
C ALA A 413 10.04 7.83 -7.23
N ARG A 414 9.57 8.57 -8.23
CA ARG A 414 8.32 9.34 -8.19
C ARG A 414 7.81 9.63 -9.61
N GLY A 415 6.61 10.19 -9.71
CA GLY A 415 6.08 10.71 -10.97
C GLY A 415 5.04 11.80 -10.71
N ASN A 416 4.56 12.44 -11.77
CA ASN A 416 3.73 13.65 -11.69
C ASN A 416 2.28 13.46 -12.12
N LEU A 417 1.90 12.26 -12.57
CA LEU A 417 0.54 11.97 -12.98
C LEU A 417 -0.33 11.71 -11.75
N ARG A 418 -1.41 12.50 -11.63
CA ARG A 418 -2.44 12.34 -10.61
C ARG A 418 -3.83 12.53 -11.23
N ASP A 419 -4.88 12.14 -10.51
CA ASP A 419 -6.26 12.43 -10.88
C ASP A 419 -6.76 13.75 -10.25
N SER A 420 -8.03 14.11 -10.42
CA SER A 420 -8.60 15.37 -9.93
C SER A 420 -9.56 15.19 -8.73
N ASP A 421 -9.28 14.23 -7.84
CA ASP A 421 -10.10 14.00 -6.64
C ASP A 421 -10.27 15.27 -5.80
N ALA A 422 -11.53 15.62 -5.50
CA ALA A 422 -11.90 16.84 -4.78
C ALA A 422 -12.29 16.57 -3.31
N THR A 423 -12.01 15.37 -2.80
CA THR A 423 -12.30 15.00 -1.40
C THR A 423 -11.60 15.99 -0.47
N LYS A 424 -12.38 16.57 0.45
CA LYS A 424 -11.86 17.57 1.38
C LYS A 424 -11.09 16.89 2.51
N SER A 425 -9.82 17.21 2.61
CA SER A 425 -8.99 16.88 3.77
C SER A 425 -9.46 17.61 5.03
N ARG A 426 -9.26 17.00 6.20
CA ARG A 426 -9.46 17.67 7.48
C ARG A 426 -8.26 18.52 7.89
N ALA A 427 -7.09 18.16 7.39
CA ALA A 427 -5.82 18.80 7.68
C ALA A 427 -5.37 19.75 6.55
N GLY A 428 -6.17 19.90 5.49
CA GLY A 428 -5.90 20.82 4.38
C GLY A 428 -5.00 20.25 3.28
N TYR A 429 -4.83 18.94 3.20
CA TYR A 429 -4.12 18.27 2.11
C TYR A 429 -4.97 18.19 0.83
N ASN A 430 -4.28 18.12 -0.31
CA ASN A 430 -4.90 17.71 -1.56
C ASN A 430 -4.86 16.19 -1.66
N LEU A 431 -6.02 15.54 -1.51
CA LEU A 431 -6.14 14.09 -1.51
C LEU A 431 -6.30 13.53 -2.94
N TRP A 432 -5.46 13.96 -3.87
CA TRP A 432 -5.45 13.39 -5.22
C TRP A 432 -4.97 11.94 -5.21
N ASN A 433 -5.44 11.13 -6.16
CA ASN A 433 -4.92 9.79 -6.35
C ASN A 433 -3.74 9.88 -7.33
N TRP A 434 -2.54 9.69 -6.81
CA TRP A 434 -1.30 9.67 -7.57
C TRP A 434 -1.11 8.34 -8.30
N CYS A 435 -0.56 8.39 -9.52
CA CYS A 435 -0.36 7.19 -10.31
C CYS A 435 0.63 6.23 -9.64
N VAL A 436 0.26 4.96 -9.57
CA VAL A 436 1.06 3.92 -8.93
C VAL A 436 2.35 3.63 -9.72
N HIS A 437 3.38 3.16 -9.02
CA HIS A 437 4.56 2.58 -9.68
C HIS A 437 4.11 1.40 -10.56
N PHE A 438 4.50 1.38 -11.84
CA PHE A 438 4.18 0.28 -12.75
C PHE A 438 5.31 -0.03 -13.72
N ASP A 439 5.26 -1.25 -14.28
CA ASP A 439 6.11 -1.73 -15.36
C ASP A 439 5.21 -2.54 -16.31
N GLU A 440 4.88 -1.98 -17.47
CA GLU A 440 3.98 -2.57 -18.46
C GLU A 440 4.71 -2.94 -19.76
N ALA A 441 4.21 -3.96 -20.46
CA ALA A 441 4.72 -4.28 -21.78
C ALA A 441 4.42 -3.14 -22.77
N LEU A 442 5.39 -2.82 -23.63
CA LEU A 442 5.22 -1.86 -24.72
C LEU A 442 5.15 -2.62 -26.05
N PRO A 443 3.99 -2.67 -26.73
CA PRO A 443 3.79 -3.42 -27.97
C PRO A 443 4.78 -3.08 -29.09
#